data_AF-A0A920JZL3-F1
#
_entry.id   AF-A0A920JZL3-F1
#
_cell.length_a   1.000
_cell.length_b   1.000
_cell.length_c   1.000
_cell.angle_alpha   90.00
_cell.angle_beta   90.00
_cell.angle_gamma   90.00
#
_symmetry.space_group_name_H-M   'P 1'
#
loop_
_entity.id
_entity.type
_entity.pdbx_description
1 polymer ?
#
loop_
_entity_poly.entity_id
_entity_poly.type
_entity_poly.pdbx_seq_one_letter_code
_entity_poly.pdbx_strand_id
1 'polypeptide(L)'
;MSNSQEDLDYCENAIKNGSLSFHAASRLLPRAVRNSCLALYAFCRLADDEVDLKEDKSASVYDLVERLEQVYSGKPRNLPMDRAFARMVEETQMPRALPEALIEGLVWDAMERRYNTFDELVAYSARVASAVGVMMCVIMRQRDSNVLARACDLGVAMQLTNIARDIGEDAREGRLYIPLNWMKEVGVNPNSF
;
A
#
# COMPACT_ATOMS: atom_id res chain seq x y z
N MET A 1 -0.84 28.45 7.82
CA MET A 1 0.13 27.34 7.96
C MET A 1 -0.53 26.32 8.87
N SER A 2 -0.90 25.15 8.37
CA SER A 2 -1.49 24.11 9.21
C SER A 2 -0.45 23.62 10.23
N ASN A 3 -0.91 23.31 11.44
CA ASN A 3 -0.06 22.85 12.52
C ASN A 3 0.38 21.40 12.26
N SER A 4 1.68 21.11 12.30
CA SER A 4 2.21 19.75 12.09
C SER A 4 1.58 18.71 13.04
N GLN A 5 1.05 19.14 14.19
CA GLN A 5 0.34 18.27 15.12
C GLN A 5 -1.04 17.84 14.57
N GLU A 6 -1.81 18.76 13.97
CA GLU A 6 -3.13 18.45 13.39
C GLU A 6 -3.01 17.39 12.28
N ASP A 7 -1.96 17.50 11.47
CA ASP A 7 -1.67 16.55 10.41
C ASP A 7 -1.40 15.15 10.95
N LEU A 8 -0.65 15.05 12.05
CA LEU A 8 -0.34 13.78 12.70
C LEU A 8 -1.55 13.20 13.43
N ASP A 9 -2.37 14.04 14.07
CA ASP A 9 -3.61 13.62 14.73
C ASP A 9 -4.58 13.00 13.70
N TYR A 10 -4.66 13.56 12.49
CA TYR A 10 -5.40 12.96 11.40
C TYR A 10 -4.86 11.57 11.04
N CYS A 11 -3.53 11.45 10.87
CA CYS A 11 -2.90 10.18 10.51
C CYS A 11 -3.06 9.11 11.61
N GLU A 12 -3.01 9.51 12.89
CA GLU A 12 -3.25 8.61 14.02
C GLU A 12 -4.70 8.12 14.05
N ASN A 13 -5.67 9.00 13.75
CA ASN A 13 -7.06 8.59 13.62
C ASN A 13 -7.30 7.63 12.44
N ALA A 14 -6.62 7.85 11.31
CA ALA A 14 -6.71 6.97 10.15
C ALA A 14 -6.26 5.53 10.46
N ILE A 15 -5.11 5.34 11.12
CA ILE A 15 -4.63 4.00 11.48
C ILE A 15 -5.49 3.34 12.56
N LYS A 16 -5.96 4.10 13.54
CA LYS A 16 -6.76 3.58 14.65
C LYS A 16 -8.07 2.96 14.17
N ASN A 17 -8.65 3.52 13.11
CA ASN A 17 -9.92 3.03 12.53
C ASN A 17 -9.70 2.05 11.38
N GLY A 18 -8.55 2.07 10.70
CA GLY A 18 -8.29 1.23 9.54
C GLY A 18 -7.58 -0.10 9.84
N SER A 19 -6.73 -0.18 10.86
CA SER A 19 -6.06 -1.44 11.22
C SER A 19 -5.60 -1.48 12.67
N LEU A 20 -6.26 -2.33 13.46
CA LEU A 20 -5.92 -2.54 14.87
C LEU A 20 -4.52 -3.13 15.06
N SER A 21 -4.11 -4.06 14.19
CA SER A 21 -2.80 -4.72 14.26
C SER A 21 -1.66 -3.76 13.93
N PHE A 22 -1.78 -2.98 12.84
CA PHE A 22 -0.75 -2.00 12.49
C PHE A 22 -0.70 -0.86 13.50
N HIS A 23 -1.86 -0.41 14.02
CA HIS A 23 -1.89 0.57 15.09
C HIS A 23 -1.15 0.07 16.34
N ALA A 24 -1.42 -1.16 16.78
CA ALA A 24 -0.74 -1.76 17.92
C ALA A 24 0.77 -1.89 17.69
N ALA A 25 1.19 -2.38 16.51
CA ALA A 25 2.61 -2.50 16.16
C ALA A 25 3.32 -1.13 16.13
N SER A 26 2.66 -0.09 15.60
CA SER A 26 3.24 1.26 15.52
C SER A 26 3.63 1.84 16.89
N ARG A 27 2.95 1.43 17.97
CA ARG A 27 3.23 1.89 19.34
C ARG A 27 4.56 1.40 19.89
N LEU A 28 5.12 0.33 19.31
CA LEU A 28 6.43 -0.21 19.68
C LEU A 28 7.59 0.56 19.03
N LEU A 29 7.30 1.42 18.06
CA LEU A 29 8.31 2.17 17.31
C LEU A 29 8.72 3.46 18.05
N PRO A 30 10.00 3.88 17.93
CA PRO A 30 10.43 5.21 18.35
C PRO A 30 9.56 6.31 17.71
N ARG A 31 9.30 7.39 18.44
CA ARG A 31 8.34 8.44 18.03
C ARG A 31 8.57 8.98 16.62
N ALA A 32 9.83 9.22 16.24
CA ALA A 32 10.17 9.72 14.90
C ALA A 32 9.75 8.73 13.79
N VAL A 33 10.12 7.46 13.94
CA VAL A 33 9.73 6.38 13.02
C VAL A 33 8.21 6.24 13.00
N ARG A 34 7.57 6.23 14.17
CA ARG A 34 6.12 6.11 14.30
C ARG A 34 5.38 7.19 13.51
N ASN A 35 5.76 8.47 13.65
CA ASN A 35 5.11 9.56 12.93
C ASN A 35 5.17 9.38 11.40
N SER A 36 6.33 9.00 10.87
CA SER A 36 6.48 8.70 9.45
C SER A 36 5.65 7.48 9.02
N CYS A 37 5.53 6.46 9.88
CA CYS A 37 4.68 5.29 9.62
C CYS A 37 3.19 5.66 9.60
N LEU A 38 2.74 6.55 10.48
CA LEU A 38 1.37 7.07 10.48
C LEU A 38 1.07 7.82 9.19
N ALA A 39 2.00 8.67 8.74
CA ALA A 39 1.87 9.40 7.47
C ALA A 39 1.81 8.44 6.27
N LEU A 40 2.68 7.42 6.24
CA LEU A 40 2.65 6.38 5.20
C LEU A 40 1.30 5.64 5.22
N TYR A 41 0.85 5.21 6.39
CA TYR A 41 -0.43 4.50 6.53
C TYR A 41 -1.60 5.35 6.02
N ALA A 42 -1.67 6.63 6.42
CA ALA A 42 -2.72 7.54 5.99
C ALA A 42 -2.74 7.74 4.47
N PHE A 43 -1.57 7.78 3.83
CA PHE A 43 -1.46 7.82 2.37
C PHE A 43 -1.91 6.52 1.71
N CYS A 44 -1.49 5.36 2.21
CA CYS A 44 -1.95 4.06 1.69
C CYS A 44 -3.48 3.93 1.80
N ARG A 45 -4.04 4.26 2.97
CA ARG A 45 -5.48 4.18 3.20
C ARG A 45 -6.29 5.10 2.29
N LEU A 46 -5.78 6.32 2.08
CA LEU A 46 -6.36 7.25 1.10
C LEU A 46 -6.34 6.65 -0.31
N ALA A 47 -5.21 6.05 -0.71
CA ALA A 47 -5.08 5.47 -2.04
C ALA A 47 -6.01 4.26 -2.24
N ASP A 48 -6.14 3.40 -1.23
CA ASP A 48 -7.11 2.30 -1.23
C ASP A 48 -8.54 2.85 -1.35
N ASP A 49 -8.93 3.81 -0.51
CA ASP A 49 -10.30 4.37 -0.51
C ASP A 49 -10.63 5.09 -1.83
N GLU A 50 -9.67 5.78 -2.43
CA GLU A 50 -9.80 6.41 -3.75
C GLU A 50 -10.06 5.37 -4.84
N VAL A 51 -9.39 4.22 -4.79
CA VAL A 51 -9.56 3.14 -5.74
C VAL A 51 -10.82 2.33 -5.47
N ASP A 52 -11.16 2.01 -4.23
CA ASP A 52 -12.27 1.12 -3.90
C ASP A 52 -13.64 1.83 -3.98
N LEU A 53 -13.76 3.05 -3.44
CA LEU A 53 -15.06 3.71 -3.23
C LEU A 53 -15.60 4.46 -4.45
N LYS A 54 -14.75 4.80 -5.41
CA LYS A 54 -15.15 5.58 -6.59
C LYS A 54 -15.56 4.68 -7.75
N GLU A 55 -16.62 5.09 -8.46
CA GLU A 55 -17.10 4.39 -9.66
C GLU A 55 -16.11 4.54 -10.83
N ASP A 56 -15.56 5.74 -11.02
CA ASP A 56 -14.55 6.00 -12.04
C ASP A 56 -13.13 5.70 -11.53
N LYS A 57 -12.70 4.45 -11.73
CA LYS A 57 -11.36 3.99 -11.37
C LYS A 57 -10.26 4.76 -12.11
N SER A 58 -10.47 5.11 -13.38
CA SER A 58 -9.44 5.77 -14.20
C SER A 58 -9.16 7.19 -13.71
N ALA A 59 -10.21 7.95 -13.40
CA ALA A 59 -10.07 9.29 -12.81
C ALA A 59 -9.39 9.22 -11.43
N SER A 60 -9.71 8.22 -10.62
CA SER A 60 -9.13 8.02 -9.28
C SER A 60 -7.64 7.74 -9.33
N VAL A 61 -7.21 6.87 -10.27
CA VAL A 61 -5.79 6.60 -10.52
C VAL A 61 -5.06 7.87 -10.99
N TYR A 62 -5.65 8.62 -11.92
CA TYR A 62 -5.06 9.88 -12.39
C TYR A 62 -4.89 10.88 -11.24
N ASP A 63 -5.89 11.02 -10.37
CA ASP A 63 -5.81 11.89 -9.19
C ASP A 63 -4.68 11.47 -8.24
N LEU A 64 -4.52 10.17 -7.97
CA LEU A 64 -3.43 9.65 -7.13
C LEU A 64 -2.05 9.93 -7.73
N VAL A 65 -1.89 9.77 -9.04
CA VAL A 65 -0.65 10.09 -9.74
C VAL A 65 -0.34 11.59 -9.67
N GLU A 66 -1.32 12.45 -9.93
CA GLU A 66 -1.16 13.90 -9.82
C GLU A 66 -0.83 14.33 -8.38
N ARG A 67 -1.49 13.71 -7.40
CA ARG A 67 -1.25 13.95 -5.98
C ARG A 67 0.17 13.57 -5.58
N LEU A 68 0.68 12.45 -6.09
CA LEU A 68 2.05 12.03 -5.86
C LEU A 68 3.05 12.99 -6.53
N GLU A 69 2.77 13.44 -7.76
CA GLU A 69 3.58 14.46 -8.44
C GLU A 69 3.66 15.76 -7.63
N GLN A 70 2.54 16.21 -7.07
CA GLN A 70 2.47 17.39 -6.21
C GLN A 70 3.31 17.23 -4.94
N VAL A 71 3.31 16.05 -4.33
CA VAL A 71 4.19 15.74 -3.19
C VAL A 71 5.66 15.84 -3.59
N TYR A 72 6.08 15.17 -4.67
CA TYR A 72 7.48 15.12 -5.09
C TYR A 72 8.00 16.42 -5.72
N SER A 73 7.11 17.31 -6.17
CA SER A 73 7.45 18.67 -6.63
C SER A 73 7.45 19.71 -5.50
N GLY A 74 7.24 19.30 -4.24
CA GLY A 74 7.25 20.17 -3.07
C GLY A 74 6.01 21.06 -2.94
N LYS A 75 4.92 20.71 -3.63
CA LYS A 75 3.65 21.44 -3.63
C LYS A 75 2.48 20.50 -3.30
N PRO A 76 2.51 19.79 -2.16
CA PRO A 76 1.43 18.88 -1.79
C PRO A 76 0.10 19.61 -1.68
N ARG A 77 -1.00 18.89 -1.91
CA ARG A 77 -2.35 19.43 -1.65
C ARG A 77 -2.47 19.85 -0.18
N ASN A 78 -3.33 20.83 0.08
CA ASN A 78 -3.50 21.37 1.42
C ASN A 78 -4.42 20.50 2.31
N LEU A 79 -4.21 19.18 2.31
CA LEU A 79 -4.90 18.23 3.17
C LEU A 79 -3.92 17.58 4.16
N PRO A 80 -4.39 17.14 5.35
CA PRO A 80 -3.52 16.62 6.41
C PRO A 80 -2.59 15.48 5.99
N MET A 81 -3.13 14.47 5.31
CA MET A 81 -2.38 13.30 4.84
C MET A 81 -1.33 13.67 3.78
N ASP A 82 -1.65 14.60 2.87
CA ASP A 82 -0.71 15.07 1.84
C ASP A 82 0.47 15.80 2.43
N ARG A 83 0.21 16.73 3.36
CA ARG A 83 1.27 17.46 4.06
C ARG A 83 2.12 16.53 4.91
N ALA A 84 1.50 15.58 5.63
CA ALA A 84 2.22 14.60 6.44
C ALA A 84 3.10 13.68 5.58
N PHE A 85 2.54 13.17 4.48
CA PHE A 85 3.27 12.31 3.56
C PHE A 85 4.41 13.06 2.86
N ALA A 86 4.20 14.31 2.43
CA ALA A 86 5.26 15.13 1.84
C ALA A 86 6.42 15.39 2.79
N ARG A 87 6.14 15.72 4.06
CA ARG A 87 7.19 15.83 5.09
C ARG A 87 7.94 14.52 5.27
N MET A 88 7.24 13.39 5.33
CA MET A 88 7.88 12.07 5.42
C MET A 88 8.78 11.78 4.21
N VAL A 89 8.32 12.07 2.99
CA VAL A 89 9.09 11.91 1.75
C VAL A 89 10.36 12.75 1.78
N GLU A 90 10.25 14.02 2.15
CA GLU A 90 11.39 14.95 2.26
C GLU A 90 12.38 14.49 3.34
N GLU A 91 11.90 14.24 4.55
CA GLU A 91 12.74 13.84 5.69
C GLU A 91 13.48 12.54 5.41
N THR A 92 12.82 11.55 4.81
CA THR A 92 13.38 10.21 4.58
C THR A 92 14.16 10.10 3.27
N GLN A 93 14.03 11.08 2.37
CA GLN A 93 14.45 10.98 0.97
C GLN A 93 13.84 9.73 0.32
N MET A 94 12.52 9.61 0.40
CA MET A 94 11.80 8.45 -0.11
C MET A 94 12.00 8.31 -1.62
N PRO A 95 12.47 7.16 -2.13
CA PRO A 95 12.54 6.93 -3.56
C PRO A 95 11.13 6.89 -4.17
N ARG A 96 10.88 7.76 -5.15
CA ARG A 96 9.59 7.91 -5.82
C ARG A 96 9.01 6.61 -6.40
N ALA A 97 9.88 5.73 -6.88
CA ALA A 97 9.49 4.43 -7.43
C ALA A 97 8.73 3.53 -6.44
N LEU A 98 8.88 3.72 -5.13
CA LEU A 98 8.20 2.89 -4.12
C LEU A 98 6.70 3.21 -4.00
N PRO A 99 6.27 4.46 -3.73
CA PRO A 99 4.85 4.79 -3.77
C PRO A 99 4.25 4.66 -5.18
N GLU A 100 5.02 4.85 -6.25
CA GLU A 100 4.53 4.57 -7.61
C GLU A 100 4.20 3.08 -7.81
N ALA A 101 5.07 2.17 -7.35
CA ALA A 101 4.80 0.74 -7.41
C ALA A 101 3.55 0.36 -6.60
N LEU A 102 3.33 0.97 -5.44
CA LEU A 102 2.11 0.78 -4.66
C LEU A 102 0.87 1.21 -5.46
N ILE A 103 0.87 2.42 -6.02
CA ILE A 103 -0.24 2.92 -6.85
C ILE A 103 -0.48 1.98 -8.03
N GLU A 104 0.57 1.49 -8.71
CA GLU A 104 0.43 0.51 -9.79
C GLU A 104 -0.27 -0.78 -9.31
N GLY A 105 0.05 -1.26 -8.11
CA GLY A 105 -0.64 -2.40 -7.50
C GLY A 105 -2.13 -2.14 -7.28
N LEU A 106 -2.48 -0.95 -6.76
CA LEU A 106 -3.87 -0.56 -6.55
C LEU A 106 -4.64 -0.43 -7.87
N VAL A 107 -3.98 0.04 -8.94
CA VAL A 107 -4.56 0.04 -10.29
C VAL A 107 -4.92 -1.38 -10.72
N TRP A 108 -4.08 -2.37 -10.43
CA TRP A 108 -4.37 -3.76 -10.79
C TRP A 108 -5.58 -4.30 -10.03
N ASP A 109 -5.74 -3.93 -8.76
CA ASP A 109 -6.94 -4.27 -7.97
C ASP A 109 -8.19 -3.58 -8.55
N ALA A 110 -8.08 -2.30 -8.91
CA ALA A 110 -9.16 -1.53 -9.53
C ALA A 110 -9.66 -2.15 -10.85
N MET A 111 -8.75 -2.78 -11.59
CA MET A 111 -9.02 -3.47 -12.85
C MET A 111 -9.44 -4.93 -12.66
N GLU A 112 -9.65 -5.37 -11.42
CA GLU A 112 -10.01 -6.74 -11.04
C GLU A 112 -9.08 -7.79 -11.68
N ARG A 113 -7.80 -7.44 -11.80
CA ARG A 113 -6.82 -8.23 -12.55
C ARG A 113 -6.79 -9.67 -12.06
N ARG A 114 -6.81 -10.61 -13.01
CA ARG A 114 -6.59 -12.04 -12.75
C ARG A 114 -5.15 -12.43 -13.08
N TYR A 115 -4.63 -13.39 -12.33
CA TYR A 115 -3.23 -13.82 -12.43
C TYR A 115 -3.16 -15.21 -13.04
N ASN A 116 -2.45 -15.36 -14.16
CA ASN A 116 -2.33 -16.65 -14.84
C ASN A 116 -1.34 -17.58 -14.14
N THR A 117 -0.31 -17.01 -13.54
CA THR A 117 0.82 -17.74 -12.94
C THR A 117 1.14 -17.22 -11.56
N PHE A 118 1.86 -18.02 -10.78
CA PHE A 118 2.35 -17.60 -9.46
C PHE A 118 3.31 -16.41 -9.55
N ASP A 119 4.13 -16.33 -10.59
CA ASP A 119 5.05 -15.20 -10.79
C ASP A 119 4.31 -13.88 -10.99
N GLU A 120 3.19 -13.89 -11.72
CA GLU A 120 2.32 -12.71 -11.85
C GLU A 120 1.72 -12.29 -10.50
N LEU A 121 1.33 -13.27 -9.68
CA LEU A 121 0.83 -13.02 -8.32
C LEU A 121 1.91 -12.46 -7.39
N VAL A 122 3.15 -12.96 -7.52
CA VAL A 122 4.31 -12.42 -6.80
C VAL A 122 4.60 -10.99 -7.25
N ALA A 123 4.50 -10.70 -8.56
CA ALA A 123 4.68 -9.35 -9.09
C ALA A 123 3.62 -8.36 -8.57
N TYR A 124 2.39 -8.81 -8.37
CA TYR A 124 1.34 -8.05 -7.68
C TYR A 124 1.70 -7.85 -6.21
N SER A 125 2.04 -8.92 -5.50
CA SER A 125 2.41 -8.88 -4.08
C SER A 125 3.59 -7.94 -3.81
N ALA A 126 4.55 -7.88 -4.75
CA ALA A 126 5.68 -6.98 -4.66
C ALA A 126 5.25 -5.49 -4.69
N ARG A 127 4.22 -5.16 -5.46
CA ARG A 127 3.69 -3.79 -5.57
C ARG A 127 2.91 -3.38 -4.34
N VAL A 128 1.95 -4.21 -3.91
CA VAL A 128 1.04 -3.83 -2.82
C VAL A 128 1.64 -4.04 -1.42
N ALA A 129 2.65 -4.90 -1.26
CA ALA A 129 3.22 -5.21 0.05
C ALA A 129 4.73 -5.05 0.15
N SER A 130 5.53 -5.54 -0.80
CA SER A 130 6.99 -5.36 -0.74
C SER A 130 7.40 -3.88 -0.84
N ALA A 131 6.72 -3.10 -1.68
CA ALA A 131 6.94 -1.66 -1.74
C ALA A 131 6.76 -1.00 -0.36
N VAL A 132 5.73 -1.39 0.39
CA VAL A 132 5.49 -0.90 1.76
C VAL A 132 6.59 -1.37 2.72
N GLY A 133 7.00 -2.64 2.66
CA GLY A 133 8.12 -3.16 3.45
C GLY A 133 9.43 -2.38 3.21
N VAL A 134 9.74 -2.06 1.96
CA VAL A 134 10.91 -1.25 1.61
C VAL A 134 10.75 0.20 2.06
N MET A 135 9.56 0.81 1.90
CA MET A 135 9.27 2.14 2.44
C MET A 135 9.49 2.19 3.96
N MET A 136 9.12 1.14 4.68
CA MET A 136 9.39 1.02 6.12
C MET A 136 10.89 0.98 6.44
N CYS A 137 11.71 0.25 5.67
CA CYS A 137 13.17 0.29 5.82
C CYS A 137 13.73 1.69 5.58
N VAL A 138 13.23 2.40 4.55
CA VAL A 138 13.63 3.78 4.26
C VAL A 138 13.30 4.72 5.42
N ILE A 139 12.10 4.61 5.98
CA ILE A 139 11.67 5.36 7.17
C ILE A 139 12.60 5.07 8.37
N MET A 140 13.00 3.82 8.55
CA MET A 140 13.95 3.38 9.58
C MET A 140 15.43 3.68 9.25
N ARG A 141 15.69 4.44 8.19
CA ARG A 141 17.03 4.83 7.73
C ARG A 141 17.93 3.66 7.34
N GLN A 142 17.33 2.54 6.95
CA GLN A 142 18.03 1.37 6.41
C GLN A 142 18.05 1.43 4.88
N ARG A 143 19.25 1.36 4.31
CA ARG A 143 19.48 1.42 2.86
C ARG A 143 20.34 0.26 2.35
N ASP A 144 20.76 -0.64 3.24
CA ASP A 144 21.55 -1.80 2.86
C ASP A 144 20.74 -2.71 1.93
N SER A 145 21.33 -3.05 0.77
CA SER A 145 20.65 -3.81 -0.27
C SER A 145 20.15 -5.19 0.19
N ASN A 146 20.85 -5.85 1.12
CA ASN A 146 20.41 -7.14 1.65
C ASN A 146 19.20 -6.96 2.57
N VAL A 147 19.21 -5.92 3.41
CA VAL A 147 18.07 -5.58 4.26
C VAL A 147 16.84 -5.24 3.41
N LEU A 148 17.01 -4.44 2.36
CA LEU A 148 15.91 -4.10 1.46
C LEU A 148 15.37 -5.34 0.74
N ALA A 149 16.24 -6.25 0.28
CA ALA A 149 15.82 -7.51 -0.33
C ALA A 149 15.02 -8.38 0.64
N ARG A 150 15.43 -8.48 1.91
CA ARG A 150 14.67 -9.24 2.92
C ARG A 150 13.33 -8.57 3.26
N ALA A 151 13.26 -7.24 3.24
CA ALA A 151 12.01 -6.52 3.40
C ALA A 151 11.05 -6.80 2.23
N CYS A 152 11.57 -6.91 1.01
CA CYS A 152 10.79 -7.34 -0.14
C CYS A 152 10.21 -8.75 0.06
N ASP A 153 11.05 -9.72 0.43
CA ASP A 153 10.63 -11.10 0.65
C ASP A 153 9.52 -11.19 1.71
N LEU A 154 9.68 -10.46 2.82
CA LEU A 154 8.69 -10.40 3.88
C LEU A 154 7.36 -9.82 3.38
N GLY A 155 7.40 -8.74 2.58
CA GLY A 155 6.22 -8.15 1.98
C GLY A 155 5.45 -9.15 1.10
N VAL A 156 6.16 -9.88 0.22
CA VAL A 156 5.53 -10.94 -0.59
C VAL A 156 4.91 -12.00 0.30
N ALA A 157 5.65 -12.51 1.29
CA ALA A 157 5.16 -13.55 2.19
C ALA A 157 3.91 -13.13 2.97
N MET A 158 3.89 -11.89 3.48
CA MET A 158 2.73 -11.33 4.16
C MET A 158 1.51 -11.21 3.24
N GLN A 159 1.69 -10.77 1.99
CA GLN A 159 0.57 -10.64 1.06
C GLN A 159 0.01 -12.01 0.63
N LEU A 160 0.89 -12.97 0.35
CA LEU A 160 0.46 -14.34 0.07
C LEU A 160 -0.27 -14.95 1.27
N THR A 161 0.14 -14.60 2.51
CA THR A 161 -0.56 -15.03 3.73
C THR A 161 -1.95 -14.41 3.84
N ASN A 162 -2.10 -13.11 3.54
CA ASN A 162 -3.41 -12.45 3.51
C ASN A 162 -4.33 -13.10 2.48
N ILE A 163 -3.85 -13.27 1.24
CA ILE A 163 -4.61 -13.91 0.16
C ILE A 163 -5.03 -15.33 0.57
N ALA A 164 -4.12 -16.13 1.14
CA ALA A 164 -4.43 -17.49 1.56
C ALA A 164 -5.44 -17.56 2.71
N ARG A 165 -5.44 -16.56 3.61
CA ARG A 165 -6.39 -16.44 4.71
C ARG A 165 -7.79 -16.04 4.22
N ASP A 166 -7.84 -15.13 3.26
CA ASP A 166 -9.05 -14.38 2.90
C ASP A 166 -9.70 -14.86 1.59
N ILE A 167 -9.26 -16.00 1.02
CA ILE A 167 -9.75 -16.59 -0.25
C ILE A 167 -11.27 -16.51 -0.41
N GLY A 168 -12.04 -16.90 0.61
CA GLY A 168 -13.50 -16.93 0.54
C GLY A 168 -14.19 -15.58 0.82
N GLU A 169 -13.49 -14.63 1.43
CA GLU A 169 -13.94 -13.23 1.56
C GLU A 169 -13.74 -12.51 0.23
N ASP A 170 -12.54 -12.60 -0.34
CA ASP A 170 -12.18 -12.07 -1.65
C ASP A 170 -13.15 -12.56 -2.74
N ALA A 171 -13.47 -13.86 -2.73
CA ALA A 171 -14.44 -14.47 -3.65
C ALA A 171 -15.78 -13.73 -3.68
N ARG A 172 -16.33 -13.46 -2.50
CA ARG A 172 -17.65 -12.84 -2.31
C ARG A 172 -17.66 -11.39 -2.74
N GLU A 173 -16.49 -10.76 -2.74
CA GLU A 173 -16.26 -9.41 -3.25
C GLU A 173 -15.87 -9.38 -4.73
N GLY A 174 -15.88 -10.53 -5.43
CA GLY A 174 -15.55 -10.63 -6.85
C GLY A 174 -14.04 -10.63 -7.14
N ARG A 175 -13.20 -10.77 -6.12
CA ARG A 175 -11.73 -10.80 -6.24
C ARG A 175 -11.23 -12.25 -6.30
N LEU A 176 -10.30 -12.52 -7.22
CA LEU A 176 -9.66 -13.84 -7.39
C LEU A 176 -8.17 -13.66 -7.63
N TYR A 177 -7.39 -13.92 -6.58
CA TYR A 177 -5.93 -13.82 -6.60
C TYR A 177 -5.25 -15.16 -6.91
N ILE A 178 -5.92 -16.29 -6.71
CA ILE A 178 -5.34 -17.62 -6.96
C ILE A 178 -4.96 -17.76 -8.44
N PRO A 179 -3.74 -18.23 -8.76
CA PRO A 179 -3.31 -18.41 -10.14
C PRO A 179 -4.25 -19.32 -10.94
N LEU A 180 -4.66 -18.85 -12.13
CA LEU A 180 -5.61 -19.57 -12.98
C LEU A 180 -5.07 -20.93 -13.46
N ASN A 181 -3.75 -21.06 -13.62
CA ASN A 181 -3.13 -22.35 -13.96
C ASN A 181 -3.30 -23.38 -12.85
N TRP A 182 -3.18 -22.99 -11.58
CA TRP A 182 -3.41 -23.88 -10.44
C TRP A 182 -4.87 -24.33 -10.37
N MET A 183 -5.82 -23.42 -10.57
CA MET A 183 -7.24 -23.78 -10.61
C MET A 183 -7.54 -24.79 -11.72
N LYS A 184 -6.95 -24.58 -12.91
CA LYS A 184 -7.06 -25.49 -14.04
C LYS A 184 -6.48 -26.87 -13.74
N GLU A 185 -5.33 -26.95 -13.06
CA GLU A 185 -4.69 -28.21 -12.67
C GLU A 185 -5.58 -29.08 -11.78
N VAL A 186 -6.35 -28.46 -10.89
CA VAL A 186 -7.28 -29.17 -9.98
C VAL A 186 -8.72 -29.23 -10.50
N GLY A 187 -8.99 -28.71 -11.70
CA GLY A 187 -10.32 -28.76 -12.33
C GLY A 187 -11.36 -27.82 -11.73
N VAL A 188 -10.94 -26.75 -11.05
CA VAL A 188 -11.85 -25.73 -10.48
C VAL A 188 -12.09 -24.62 -11.51
N ASN A 189 -13.35 -24.28 -11.75
CA ASN A 189 -13.73 -23.21 -12.67
C ASN A 189 -13.65 -21.84 -11.96
N PRO A 190 -12.85 -20.88 -12.47
CA PRO A 190 -12.71 -19.53 -11.90
C PRO A 190 -14.00 -18.72 -11.79
N ASN A 191 -15.01 -19.04 -12.59
CA ASN A 191 -16.29 -18.31 -12.64
C ASN A 191 -17.40 -18.95 -11.79
N SER A 192 -17.13 -20.10 -11.16
CA SER A 192 -18.10 -20.82 -10.32
C SER A 192 -17.57 -21.02 -8.90
N PHE A 193 -16.63 -20.17 -8.50
CA PHE A 193 -15.97 -20.18 -7.21
C PHE A 193 -16.76 -19.37 -6.19
#